data_AF-A0AAV3XGJ6-F1
#
_entry.id   AF-A0AAV3XGJ6-F1
#
_cell.length_a   1.000
_cell.length_b   1.000
_cell.length_c   1.000
_cell.angle_alpha   90.00
_cell.angle_beta   90.00
_cell.angle_gamma   90.00
#
_symmetry.space_group_name_H-M   'P 1'
#
loop_
_entity.id
_entity.type
_entity.pdbx_description
1 polymer ?
#
loop_
_entity_poly.entity_id
_entity_poly.type
_entity_poly.pdbx_seq_one_letter_code
_entity_poly.pdbx_strand_id
1 'polypeptide(L)' 'MQALQLRKRLLGEDHPDVALSLNNLAGLYNSQVRYSEAEPLYLQALEIAERVLGVNHPNTVIFSKNLAILRDNMS' A
#
# COMPACT_ATOMS: atom_id res chain seq x y z
N MET A 1 6.75 9.96 -7.29
CA MET A 1 5.28 10.10 -7.41
C MET A 1 4.75 10.10 -8.85
N GLN A 2 5.50 10.53 -9.87
CA GLN A 2 5.03 10.52 -11.27
C GLN A 2 4.59 9.13 -11.78
N ALA A 3 5.33 8.07 -11.45
CA ALA A 3 4.99 6.71 -11.88
C ALA A 3 3.64 6.21 -11.29
N LEU A 4 3.34 6.54 -10.03
CA LEU A 4 2.06 6.19 -9.40
C LEU A 4 0.89 6.93 -10.07
N GLN A 5 1.05 8.23 -10.35
CA GLN A 5 0.04 9.01 -11.05
C GLN A 5 -0.23 8.48 -12.47
N LEU A 6 0.83 8.06 -13.17
CA LEU A 6 0.68 7.45 -14.49
C LEU A 6 -0.04 6.10 -14.42
N ARG A 7 0.30 5.24 -13.45
CA ARG A 7 -0.39 3.95 -13.24
C ARG A 7 -1.87 4.15 -12.92
N LYS A 8 -2.21 5.09 -12.03
CA LYS A 8 -3.60 5.46 -11.72
C LYS A 8 -4.37 5.88 -12.97
N ARG A 9 -3.77 6.72 -13.83
CA ARG A 9 -4.38 7.17 -15.08
C ARG A 9 -4.58 6.04 -16.10
N LEU A 10 -3.58 5.16 -16.26
CA LEU A 10 -3.59 4.14 -17.31
C LEU A 10 -4.38 2.89 -16.93
N LEU A 11 -4.36 2.50 -15.65
CA LEU A 11 -4.89 1.22 -15.17
C LEU A 11 -6.17 1.38 -14.33
N GLY A 12 -6.46 2.60 -13.88
CA GLY A 12 -7.51 2.88 -12.91
C GLY A 12 -7.01 2.77 -11.46
N GLU A 13 -7.71 3.46 -10.55
CA GLU A 13 -7.35 3.54 -9.12
C GLU A 13 -7.36 2.17 -8.42
N ASP A 14 -8.15 1.24 -8.91
CA ASP A 14 -8.39 -0.06 -8.28
C ASP A 14 -7.45 -1.16 -8.80
N HIS A 15 -6.54 -0.84 -9.71
CA HIS A 15 -5.69 -1.86 -10.30
C HIS A 15 -4.70 -2.43 -9.26
N PRO A 16 -4.42 -3.75 -9.24
CA PRO A 16 -3.44 -4.36 -8.34
C PRO A 16 -2.06 -3.70 -8.36
N ASP A 17 -1.62 -3.22 -9.53
CA ASP A 17 -0.35 -2.49 -9.66
C ASP A 17 -0.36 -1.10 -9.00
N VAL A 18 -1.53 -0.47 -8.88
CA VAL A 18 -1.68 0.78 -8.10
C VAL A 18 -1.57 0.46 -6.62
N ALA A 19 -2.23 -0.60 -6.14
CA ALA A 19 -2.11 -1.08 -4.77
C ALA A 19 -0.64 -1.39 -4.39
N LEU A 20 0.07 -2.13 -5.25
CA LEU A 20 1.49 -2.43 -5.06
C LEU A 20 2.35 -1.16 -5.01
N SER A 21 2.06 -0.18 -5.85
CA SER A 21 2.78 1.10 -5.88
C SER A 21 2.56 1.90 -4.59
N LEU A 22 1.34 1.91 -4.07
CA LEU A 22 0.98 2.56 -2.81
C LEU A 22 1.68 1.89 -1.62
N ASN A 23 1.65 0.55 -1.55
CA ASN A 23 2.37 -0.21 -0.51
C ASN A 23 3.87 0.09 -0.52
N ASN A 24 4.48 0.16 -1.70
CA ASN A 24 5.92 0.45 -1.81
C ASN A 24 6.25 1.89 -1.41
N LEU A 25 5.39 2.85 -1.75
CA LEU A 25 5.55 4.24 -1.32
C LEU A 25 5.40 4.37 0.22
N ALA A 26 4.44 3.65 0.79
CA ALA A 26 4.26 3.55 2.24
C ALA A 26 5.51 2.98 2.92
N GLY A 27 6.10 1.90 2.36
CA GLY A 27 7.34 1.31 2.85
C GLY A 27 8.52 2.28 2.82
N LEU A 28 8.62 3.12 1.78
CA LEU A 28 9.63 4.17 1.70
C LEU A 28 9.43 5.27 2.77
N TYR A 29 8.20 5.63 3.11
CA TYR A 29 7.93 6.57 4.21
C TYR A 29 8.18 5.93 5.58
N ASN A 30 7.81 4.66 5.77
CA ASN A 30 8.13 3.91 6.99
C ASN A 30 9.64 3.89 7.26
N SER A 31 10.47 3.63 6.25
CA SER A 31 11.93 3.63 6.40
C SER A 31 12.52 5.01 6.71
N GLN A 32 11.75 6.08 6.51
CA GLN A 32 12.12 7.45 6.85
C GLN A 32 11.51 7.92 8.19
N VAL A 33 10.89 7.02 8.97
CA VAL A 33 10.19 7.34 10.24
C VAL A 33 9.00 8.29 10.01
N ARG A 34 8.50 8.38 8.78
CA ARG A 34 7.36 9.21 8.38
C ARG A 34 6.07 8.43 8.48
N TYR A 35 5.77 7.92 9.69
CA TYR A 35 4.70 6.96 9.89
C TYR A 35 3.31 7.50 9.55
N SER A 36 3.06 8.78 9.86
CA SER A 36 1.80 9.47 9.53
C SER A 36 1.52 9.58 8.03
N GLU A 37 2.58 9.56 7.20
CA GLU A 37 2.45 9.57 5.74
C GLU A 37 2.40 8.15 5.17
N ALA A 38 2.98 7.17 5.86
CA ALA A 38 2.99 5.76 5.46
C ALA A 38 1.64 5.07 5.70
N GLU A 39 1.02 5.29 6.87
CA GLU A 39 -0.21 4.57 7.27
C GLU A 39 -1.37 4.71 6.26
N PRO A 40 -1.75 5.93 5.80
CA PRO A 40 -2.86 6.04 4.84
C PRO A 40 -2.58 5.35 3.51
N LEU A 41 -1.31 5.28 3.09
CA LEU A 41 -0.92 4.60 1.85
C LEU A 41 -0.98 3.08 1.97
N TYR A 42 -0.58 2.51 3.10
CA TYR A 42 -0.76 1.08 3.36
C TYR A 42 -2.23 0.71 3.45
N LEU A 43 -3.06 1.52 4.12
CA LEU A 43 -4.50 1.30 4.22
C LEU A 43 -5.15 1.30 2.83
N GLN A 44 -4.83 2.29 2.00
CA GLN A 44 -5.36 2.35 0.63
C GLN A 44 -4.89 1.17 -0.23
N ALA A 45 -3.62 0.76 -0.11
CA ALA A 45 -3.11 -0.42 -0.81
C ALA A 45 -3.85 -1.70 -0.39
N LEU A 46 -4.08 -1.86 0.91
CA LEU A 46 -4.78 -3.02 1.47
C LEU A 46 -6.24 -3.07 1.01
N GLU A 47 -6.97 -1.95 1.07
CA GLU A 47 -8.36 -1.85 0.62
C GLU A 47 -8.53 -2.26 -0.85
N ILE A 48 -7.64 -1.77 -1.73
CA ILE A 48 -7.68 -2.14 -3.15
C ILE A 48 -7.39 -3.63 -3.33
N ALA A 49 -6.35 -4.15 -2.66
CA ALA A 49 -5.97 -5.56 -2.77
C ALA A 49 -7.06 -6.51 -2.25
N GLU A 50 -7.70 -6.19 -1.12
CA GLU A 50 -8.81 -6.98 -0.58
C GLU A 50 -9.99 -7.04 -1.55
N ARG A 51 -10.36 -5.90 -2.14
CA ARG A 51 -11.49 -5.82 -3.08
C ARG A 51 -11.21 -6.54 -4.41
N VAL A 52 -10.00 -6.43 -4.94
CA VAL A 52 -9.69 -6.92 -6.30
C VAL A 52 -9.08 -8.31 -6.32
N LEU A 53 -8.27 -8.66 -5.31
CA LEU A 53 -7.54 -9.93 -5.25
C LEU A 53 -8.12 -10.89 -4.19
N GLY A 54 -8.86 -10.37 -3.21
CA GLY A 54 -9.38 -11.12 -2.07
C GLY A 54 -8.40 -11.17 -0.89
N VAL A 55 -8.95 -11.45 0.29
CA VAL A 55 -8.22 -11.39 1.58
C VAL A 55 -7.06 -12.38 1.70
N ASN A 56 -7.15 -13.52 1.00
CA ASN A 56 -6.16 -14.60 1.06
C ASN A 56 -5.09 -14.51 -0.03
N HIS A 57 -5.16 -13.52 -0.93
CA HIS A 57 -4.17 -13.37 -1.99
C HIS A 57 -2.80 -12.99 -1.39
N PRO A 58 -1.67 -13.52 -1.90
CA PRO A 58 -0.34 -13.24 -1.36
C PRO A 58 -0.02 -11.74 -1.17
N ASN A 59 -0.38 -10.90 -2.14
CA ASN A 59 -0.17 -9.45 -2.03
C ASN A 59 -0.98 -8.83 -0.89
N THR A 60 -2.25 -9.23 -0.72
CA THR A 60 -3.10 -8.75 0.38
C THR A 60 -2.50 -9.11 1.73
N VAL A 61 -2.03 -10.35 1.87
CA VAL A 61 -1.35 -10.82 3.09
C VAL A 61 -0.06 -10.03 3.35
N ILE A 62 0.73 -9.74 2.32
CA ILE A 62 1.95 -8.92 2.44
C ILE A 62 1.61 -7.49 2.87
N PHE A 63 0.59 -6.86 2.28
CA PHE A 63 0.22 -5.48 2.61
C PHE A 63 -0.27 -5.36 4.06
N SER A 64 -1.07 -6.33 4.51
CA SER A 64 -1.51 -6.43 5.91
C SER A 64 -0.32 -6.58 6.87
N LYS A 65 0.66 -7.43 6.55
CA LYS A 65 1.90 -7.56 7.34
C LYS A 65 2.71 -6.27 7.40
N ASN A 66 2.85 -5.56 6.28
CA ASN A 66 3.58 -4.30 6.25
C ASN A 66 2.91 -3.21 7.09
N LEU A 67 1.57 -3.15 7.07
CA LEU A 67 0.80 -2.26 7.93
C LEU A 67 0.94 -2.62 9.42
N ALA A 68 0.96 -3.91 9.76
CA ALA A 68 1.22 -4.35 11.13
C ALA A 68 2.61 -3.93 11.62
N ILE A 69 3.64 -4.15 10.81
CA ILE A 69 5.02 -3.71 11.11
C ILE A 69 5.09 -2.20 11.31
N LEU A 70 4.40 -1.42 10.47
CA LEU A 70 4.35 0.04 10.64
C LEU A 70 3.76 0.40 12.01
N ARG A 71 2.68 -0.26 12.43
CA ARG A 71 2.02 -0.01 13.72
C ARG A 71 2.88 -0.38 14.91
N ASP A 72 3.62 -1.47 14.81
CA ASP A 72 4.61 -1.85 15.83
C ASP A 72 5.78 -0.84 15.90
N ASN A 73 6.13 -0.20 14.79
CA ASN A 73 7.14 0.88 14.81
C ASN A 73 6.63 2.19 15.43
N MET A 74 5.31 2.38 15.52
CA MET A 74 4.67 3.56 16.11
C MET A 74 4.44 3.43 17.62
N SER A 75 4.49 2.21 18.16
CA SER A 75 4.34 1.92 19.59
C SER A 75 5.62 2.13 20.37
#